data_AF-A0A1L6JFJ9-F1
#
_entry.id   AF-A0A1L6JFJ9-F1
#
_cell.length_a   1.000
_cell.length_b   1.000
_cell.length_c   1.000
_cell.angle_alpha   90.00
_cell.angle_beta   90.00
_cell.angle_gamma   90.00
#
_symmetry.space_group_name_H-M   'P 1'
#
loop_
_entity.id
_entity.type
_entity.pdbx_description
1 polymer ?
#
loop_
_entity_poly.entity_id
_entity_poly.type
_entity_poly.pdbx_seq_one_letter_code
_entity_poly.pdbx_strand_id
1 'polypeptide(L)'
;MRLDPARTPVRLGLFACLLFPLAGCGQSDFTKQMTAICAEEADPGADCGCIVGKLDAGLPDRLKPAFSALRWPLKPDPQDRERVFNDAMRAAGVDPVDRQAVQSIQSEFRDAYKPLREQLRAECGGDL
;
A
#
# COMPACT_ATOMS: atom_id res chain seq x y z
N MET A 1 -63.81 -9.86 7.88
CA MET A 1 -63.58 -8.52 8.45
C MET A 1 -63.69 -8.60 9.96
N ARG A 2 -62.57 -8.46 10.68
CA ARG A 2 -62.40 -7.90 12.03
C ARG A 2 -60.96 -8.16 12.45
N LEU A 3 -60.07 -7.26 12.04
CA LEU A 3 -58.78 -7.00 12.66
C LEU A 3 -58.99 -5.78 13.56
N ASP A 4 -58.62 -5.88 14.84
CA ASP A 4 -58.21 -4.78 15.73
C ASP A 4 -57.96 -5.34 17.15
N PRO A 5 -57.21 -4.65 18.05
CA PRO A 5 -55.78 -4.40 17.99
C PRO A 5 -55.12 -4.64 19.39
N ALA A 6 -53.87 -4.21 19.54
CA ALA A 6 -53.23 -3.86 20.81
C ALA A 6 -52.75 -4.99 21.74
N ARG A 7 -51.45 -5.32 21.62
CA ARG A 7 -50.54 -5.45 22.76
C ARG A 7 -49.07 -5.41 22.29
N THR A 8 -48.56 -4.20 22.18
CA THR A 8 -47.14 -3.86 22.38
C THR A 8 -47.02 -3.14 23.72
N PRO A 9 -45.82 -2.91 24.31
CA PRO A 9 -44.50 -3.54 24.11
C PRO A 9 -43.77 -3.81 25.46
N VAL A 10 -42.44 -3.97 25.41
CA VAL A 10 -41.41 -3.82 26.46
C VAL A 10 -40.91 -5.11 27.11
N ARG A 11 -39.76 -5.63 26.65
CA ARG A 11 -38.47 -5.46 27.37
C ARG A 11 -37.30 -6.17 26.67
N LEU A 12 -36.23 -5.39 26.53
CA LEU A 12 -34.82 -5.76 26.58
C LEU A 12 -34.28 -6.74 25.51
N GLY A 13 -33.55 -6.16 24.58
CA GLY A 13 -32.63 -6.89 23.71
C GLY A 13 -31.74 -5.92 22.95
N LEU A 14 -31.07 -5.05 23.70
CA LEU A 14 -30.02 -4.16 23.22
C LEU A 14 -28.84 -5.03 22.74
N PHE A 15 -28.91 -5.53 21.50
CA PHE A 15 -27.73 -6.00 20.78
C PHE A 15 -27.55 -5.14 19.55
N ALA A 16 -26.91 -4.00 19.80
CA ALA A 16 -26.11 -3.34 18.80
C ALA A 16 -25.08 -4.34 18.27
N CYS A 17 -25.10 -4.58 16.96
CA CYS A 17 -23.89 -4.74 16.17
C CYS A 17 -24.25 -4.40 14.74
N LEU A 18 -24.02 -3.14 14.40
CA LEU A 18 -23.78 -2.65 13.06
C LEU A 18 -22.87 -3.65 12.35
N LEU A 19 -23.45 -4.49 11.49
CA LEU A 19 -22.70 -5.30 10.54
C LEU A 19 -22.16 -4.34 9.48
N PHE A 20 -21.02 -3.72 9.80
CA PHE A 20 -20.09 -3.22 8.80
C PHE A 20 -19.76 -4.40 7.87
N PRO A 21 -20.00 -4.32 6.56
CA PRO A 21 -19.33 -5.21 5.64
C PRO A 21 -17.89 -4.72 5.53
N LEU A 22 -17.04 -5.11 6.48
CA LEU A 22 -15.58 -5.15 6.29
C LEU A 22 -15.26 -6.33 5.37
N ALA A 23 -15.79 -6.29 4.14
CA ALA A 23 -15.46 -7.21 3.06
C ALA A 23 -14.80 -6.41 1.94
N GLY A 24 -13.74 -5.70 2.32
CA GLY A 24 -12.76 -5.11 1.43
C GLY A 24 -11.34 -5.43 1.89
N CYS A 25 -11.12 -6.51 2.64
CA CYS A 25 -9.79 -6.92 3.11
C CYS A 25 -9.09 -7.79 2.05
N GLY A 26 -9.08 -7.33 0.81
CA GLY A 26 -8.14 -7.85 -0.18
C GLY A 26 -6.81 -7.18 0.09
N GLN A 27 -5.75 -7.97 0.31
CA GLN A 27 -4.37 -7.46 0.32
C GLN A 27 -4.19 -6.50 -0.87
N SER A 28 -3.74 -5.25 -0.60
CA SER A 28 -3.60 -4.26 -1.67
C SER A 28 -2.61 -4.78 -2.72
N ASP A 29 -2.76 -4.37 -3.98
CA ASP A 29 -1.83 -4.81 -5.03
C ASP A 29 -0.40 -4.35 -4.74
N PHE A 30 -0.25 -3.23 -4.04
CA PHE A 30 1.01 -2.78 -3.47
C PHE A 30 1.57 -3.79 -2.45
N THR A 31 0.76 -4.20 -1.48
CA THR A 31 1.18 -5.20 -0.47
C THR A 31 1.57 -6.52 -1.13
N LYS A 32 0.83 -7.01 -2.13
CA LYS A 32 1.18 -8.25 -2.87
C LYS A 32 2.51 -8.11 -3.59
N GLN A 33 2.69 -7.01 -4.32
CA GLN A 33 3.91 -6.72 -5.06
C GLN A 33 5.10 -6.64 -4.11
N MET A 34 4.97 -5.89 -3.01
CA MET A 34 6.04 -5.73 -2.04
C MET A 34 6.38 -7.00 -1.27
N THR A 35 5.41 -7.88 -1.01
CA THR A 35 5.69 -9.20 -0.45
C THR A 35 6.55 -10.03 -1.41
N ALA A 36 6.25 -10.02 -2.71
CA ALA A 36 7.06 -10.73 -3.71
C ALA A 36 8.48 -10.16 -3.80
N ILE A 37 8.61 -8.83 -3.87
CA ILE A 37 9.91 -8.14 -3.90
C ILE A 37 10.73 -8.45 -2.65
N CYS A 38 10.11 -8.36 -1.47
CA CYS A 38 10.77 -8.68 -0.23
C CYS A 38 11.26 -10.13 -0.19
N ALA A 39 10.42 -11.09 -0.58
CA ALA A 39 10.80 -12.50 -0.58
C ALA A 39 12.00 -12.81 -1.50
N GLU A 40 12.19 -12.02 -2.56
CA GLU A 40 13.29 -12.18 -3.51
C GLU A 40 14.56 -11.43 -3.11
N GLU A 41 14.44 -10.28 -2.45
CA GLU A 41 15.55 -9.33 -2.23
C GLU A 41 15.95 -9.12 -0.78
N ALA A 42 15.12 -9.56 0.16
CA ALA A 42 15.38 -9.30 1.57
C ALA A 42 16.65 -9.98 2.07
N ASP A 43 17.33 -9.29 2.97
CA ASP A 43 18.44 -9.84 3.72
C ASP A 43 18.01 -11.10 4.50
N PRO A 44 18.88 -12.13 4.61
CA PRO A 44 18.59 -13.30 5.43
C PRO A 44 18.24 -12.90 6.87
N GLY A 45 17.00 -13.18 7.28
CA GLY A 45 16.48 -12.86 8.62
C GLY A 45 15.59 -11.62 8.69
N ALA A 46 15.33 -10.93 7.57
CA ALA A 46 14.38 -9.84 7.54
C ALA A 46 12.92 -10.34 7.59
N ASP A 47 12.07 -9.61 8.33
CA ASP A 47 10.64 -9.90 8.41
C ASP A 47 9.88 -9.19 7.29
N CYS A 48 9.58 -9.91 6.21
CA CYS A 48 8.82 -9.38 5.08
C CYS A 48 7.40 -8.94 5.43
N GLY A 49 6.77 -9.52 6.45
CA GLY A 49 5.47 -9.06 6.95
C GLY A 49 5.61 -7.69 7.60
N CYS A 50 6.62 -7.52 8.45
CA CYS A 50 6.97 -6.25 9.09
C CYS A 50 7.29 -5.17 8.05
N ILE A 51 8.14 -5.50 7.05
CA ILE A 51 8.57 -4.53 6.05
C ILE A 51 7.39 -4.06 5.21
N VAL A 52 6.63 -4.98 4.64
CA VAL A 52 5.50 -4.64 3.78
C VAL A 52 4.43 -3.88 4.55
N GLY A 53 4.16 -4.26 5.81
CA GLY A 53 3.21 -3.56 6.66
C GLY A 53 3.62 -2.12 6.93
N LYS A 54 4.89 -1.86 7.23
CA LYS A 54 5.41 -0.51 7.43
C LYS A 54 5.44 0.33 6.15
N LEU A 55 5.76 -0.29 5.01
CA LEU A 55 5.71 0.39 3.71
C LEU A 55 4.28 0.80 3.36
N ASP A 56 3.31 -0.10 3.51
CA ASP A 56 1.91 0.17 3.16
C ASP A 56 1.28 1.22 4.08
N ALA A 57 1.65 1.23 5.37
CA ALA A 57 1.17 2.23 6.32
C ALA A 57 1.90 3.59 6.20
N GLY A 58 3.19 3.56 5.85
CA GLY A 58 4.07 4.73 5.90
C GLY A 58 4.16 5.53 4.60
N LEU A 59 3.97 4.87 3.45
CA LEU A 59 4.04 5.54 2.15
C LEU A 59 2.71 6.21 1.80
N PRO A 60 2.73 7.46 1.32
CA PRO A 60 1.58 8.09 0.69
C PRO A 60 1.02 7.23 -0.45
N ASP A 61 -0.30 7.11 -0.55
CA ASP A 61 -0.96 6.25 -1.56
C ASP A 61 -0.56 6.60 -3.00
N ARG A 62 -0.31 7.88 -3.29
CA ARG A 62 0.17 8.34 -4.61
C ARG A 62 1.56 7.79 -4.98
N LEU A 63 2.38 7.46 -3.98
CA LEU A 63 3.73 6.93 -4.19
C LEU A 63 3.76 5.41 -4.36
N LYS A 64 2.75 4.69 -3.87
CA LYS A 64 2.70 3.22 -3.91
C LYS A 64 2.77 2.65 -5.33
N PRO A 65 2.03 3.17 -6.35
CA PRO A 65 2.13 2.67 -7.72
C PRO A 65 3.49 2.91 -8.37
N ALA A 66 4.17 3.99 -7.97
CA ALA A 66 5.48 4.36 -8.48
C ALA A 66 6.64 3.78 -7.65
N PHE A 67 6.36 3.16 -6.50
CA PHE A 67 7.37 2.79 -5.51
C PHE A 67 8.49 1.94 -6.10
N SER A 68 8.12 0.87 -6.81
CA SER A 68 9.09 -0.04 -7.44
C SER A 68 9.95 0.66 -8.50
N ALA A 69 9.41 1.64 -9.21
CA ALA A 69 10.17 2.45 -10.16
C ALA A 69 11.08 3.49 -9.48
N LEU A 70 10.71 3.99 -8.29
CA LEU A 70 11.43 5.02 -7.55
C LEU A 70 12.52 4.47 -6.62
N ARG A 71 12.34 3.26 -6.07
CA ARG A 71 13.27 2.63 -5.11
C ARG A 71 14.46 1.91 -5.74
N TRP A 72 14.36 1.47 -6.99
CA TRP A 72 15.18 0.36 -7.51
C TRP A 72 16.37 0.80 -8.38
N PRO A 73 17.46 0.00 -8.41
CA PRO A 73 18.22 -0.29 -9.62
C PRO A 73 17.71 -1.58 -10.34
N LEU A 74 16.45 -1.58 -10.80
CA LEU A 74 15.97 -2.25 -12.02
C LEU A 74 15.78 -3.81 -12.03
N LYS A 75 14.54 -4.27 -11.74
CA LYS A 75 13.97 -5.54 -12.26
C LYS A 75 12.90 -5.28 -13.33
N PRO A 76 13.30 -4.51 -14.35
CA PRO A 76 13.20 -5.07 -15.69
C PRO A 76 14.59 -5.18 -16.33
N ASP A 77 14.71 -6.05 -17.33
CA ASP A 77 15.85 -6.04 -18.24
C ASP A 77 16.20 -4.59 -18.66
N PRO A 78 17.47 -4.24 -18.87
CA PRO A 78 17.88 -2.89 -19.27
C PRO A 78 17.04 -2.23 -20.36
N GLN A 79 16.47 -3.05 -21.25
CA GLN A 79 15.63 -2.66 -22.37
C GLN A 79 14.18 -2.30 -21.96
N ASP A 80 13.68 -2.82 -20.85
CA ASP A 80 12.32 -2.61 -20.34
C ASP A 80 12.24 -1.52 -19.26
N ARG A 81 13.39 -1.02 -18.77
CA ARG A 81 13.48 -0.07 -17.66
C ARG A 81 12.65 1.19 -17.89
N GLU A 82 12.79 1.78 -19.07
CA GLU A 82 12.07 3.00 -19.44
C GLU A 82 10.57 2.74 -19.52
N ARG A 83 10.14 1.62 -20.12
CA ARG A 83 8.73 1.24 -20.21
C ARG A 83 8.11 1.10 -18.83
N VAL A 84 8.73 0.30 -17.95
CA VAL A 84 8.20 0.04 -16.60
C VAL A 84 8.24 1.29 -15.74
N PHE A 85 9.29 2.11 -15.84
CA PHE A 85 9.33 3.41 -15.17
C PHE A 85 8.15 4.28 -15.64
N ASN A 86 7.96 4.41 -16.95
CA ASN A 86 6.90 5.23 -17.53
C ASN A 86 5.50 4.73 -17.14
N ASP A 87 5.28 3.42 -17.15
CA ASP A 87 4.01 2.81 -16.75
C ASP A 87 3.73 3.03 -15.26
N ALA A 88 4.75 2.92 -14.39
CA ALA A 88 4.62 3.20 -12.96
C ALA A 88 4.38 4.69 -12.66
N MET A 89 5.03 5.61 -13.39
CA MET A 89 4.76 7.04 -13.29
C MET A 89 3.31 7.35 -13.69
N ARG A 90 2.84 6.80 -14.81
CA ARG A 90 1.45 6.97 -15.25
C ARG A 90 0.45 6.40 -14.25
N ALA A 91 0.74 5.25 -13.65
CA ALA A 91 -0.08 4.66 -12.59
C ALA A 91 -0.15 5.54 -11.33
N ALA A 92 0.89 6.33 -11.06
CA ALA A 92 0.90 7.36 -10.01
C ALA A 92 0.29 8.71 -10.45
N GLY A 93 -0.27 8.80 -11.66
CA GLY A 93 -0.85 10.03 -12.21
C GLY A 93 0.18 11.06 -12.68
N VAL A 94 1.43 10.65 -12.88
CA VAL A 94 2.54 11.49 -13.35
C VAL A 94 2.79 11.24 -14.83
N ASP A 95 2.86 12.31 -15.62
CA ASP A 95 3.31 12.22 -17.01
C ASP A 95 4.84 12.01 -17.04
N PRO A 96 5.35 10.87 -17.55
CA PRO A 96 6.79 10.61 -17.60
C PRO A 96 7.58 11.59 -18.49
N VAL A 97 6.93 12.31 -19.42
CA VAL A 97 7.61 13.34 -20.22
C VAL A 97 7.67 14.70 -19.51
N ASP A 98 6.84 14.92 -18.50
CA ASP A 98 6.89 16.11 -17.66
C ASP A 98 8.01 15.97 -16.62
N ARG A 99 9.16 16.57 -16.96
CA ARG A 99 10.34 16.55 -16.10
C ARG A 99 10.09 17.17 -14.73
N GLN A 100 9.22 18.17 -14.62
CA GLN A 100 8.93 18.82 -13.34
C GLN A 100 8.08 17.90 -12.45
N ALA A 101 7.07 17.25 -13.03
CA ALA A 101 6.24 16.29 -12.30
C ALA A 101 7.05 15.07 -11.84
N VAL A 102 7.94 14.54 -12.69
CA VAL A 102 8.85 13.43 -12.34
C VAL A 102 9.81 13.84 -11.22
N GLN A 103 10.41 15.02 -11.28
CA GLN A 103 11.29 15.50 -10.20
C GLN A 103 10.54 15.71 -8.89
N SER A 104 9.30 16.19 -8.96
CA SER A 104 8.47 16.41 -7.78
C SER A 104 8.16 15.10 -7.05
N ILE A 105 7.70 14.07 -7.77
CA ILE A 105 7.40 12.77 -7.16
C ILE A 105 8.66 12.07 -6.65
N GLN A 106 9.80 12.20 -7.33
CA GLN A 106 11.07 11.68 -6.85
C GLN A 106 11.53 12.37 -5.56
N SER A 107 11.33 13.68 -5.44
CA SER A 107 11.67 14.40 -4.20
C SER A 107 10.80 13.97 -3.05
N GLU A 108 9.49 13.95 -3.26
CA GLU A 108 8.54 13.50 -2.24
C GLU A 108 8.84 12.06 -1.81
N PHE A 109 9.14 11.18 -2.76
CA PHE A 109 9.54 9.81 -2.44
C PHE A 109 10.77 9.78 -1.54
N ARG A 110 11.84 10.52 -1.86
CA ARG A 110 13.04 10.56 -1.00
C ARG A 110 12.71 11.04 0.41
N ASP A 111 11.87 12.06 0.51
CA ASP A 111 11.50 12.68 1.80
C ASP A 111 10.63 11.75 2.65
N ALA A 112 9.66 11.07 2.04
CA ALA A 112 8.80 10.09 2.72
C ALA A 112 9.54 8.79 3.06
N TYR A 113 10.41 8.34 2.15
CA TYR A 113 11.00 7.02 2.22
C TYR A 113 12.23 6.94 3.12
N LYS A 114 13.06 7.99 3.17
CA LYS A 114 14.26 8.02 4.02
C LYS A 114 14.00 7.63 5.48
N PRO A 115 13.04 8.25 6.21
CA PRO A 115 12.76 7.86 7.60
C PRO A 115 12.16 6.45 7.71
N LEU A 116 11.38 6.01 6.72
CA LEU A 116 10.82 4.65 6.70
C LEU A 116 11.93 3.61 6.57
N ARG A 117 12.91 3.83 5.69
CA ARG A 117 14.03 2.92 5.51
C ARG A 117 14.82 2.71 6.81
N GLU A 118 15.07 3.79 7.56
CA GLU A 118 15.74 3.70 8.86
C GLU A 118 14.92 2.85 9.86
N GLN A 119 13.59 3.01 9.88
CA GLN A 119 12.70 2.19 10.70
C GLN A 119 12.67 0.72 10.27
N LEU A 120 12.63 0.45 8.95
CA LEU A 120 12.65 -0.90 8.40
C LEU A 120 13.92 -1.65 8.83
N ARG A 121 15.07 -0.99 8.73
CA ARG A 121 16.35 -1.56 9.14
C ARG A 121 16.40 -1.82 10.64
N ALA A 122 15.89 -0.89 11.44
CA ALA A 122 15.92 -1.01 12.91
C ALA A 122 14.94 -2.06 13.45
N GLU A 123 13.76 -2.18 12.86
CA GLU A 123 12.64 -2.95 13.42
C GLU A 123 12.39 -4.27 12.69
N CYS A 124 12.63 -4.33 11.38
CA CYS A 124 12.34 -5.49 10.55
C CYS A 124 13.60 -6.23 10.07
N GLY A 125 14.79 -5.69 10.31
CA GLY A 125 16.07 -6.33 9.98
C GLY A 125 16.42 -6.37 8.50
N GLY A 126 15.77 -5.55 7.66
CA GLY A 126 16.05 -5.49 6.21
C GLY A 126 16.16 -4.06 5.68
N ASP A 127 16.98 -3.89 4.64
CA ASP A 127 17.13 -2.64 3.86
C ASP A 127 16.45 -2.78 2.49
N LEU A 128 15.13 -2.98 2.51
CA LEU A 128 14.33 -2.88 1.29
C LEU A 128 14.36 -1.49 0.69
#